data_AF-A0A7J2MUI4-F1
#
_entry.id   AF-A0A7J2MUI4-F1
#
_cell.length_a   1.000
_cell.length_b   1.000
_cell.length_c   1.000
_cell.angle_alpha   90.00
_cell.angle_beta   90.00
_cell.angle_gamma   90.00
#
_symmetry.space_group_name_H-M   'P 1'
#
loop_
_entity.id
_entity.type
_entity.pdbx_description
1 polymer ?
#
loop_
_entity_poly.entity_id
_entity_poly.type
_entity_poly.pdbx_seq_one_letter_code
_entity_poly.pdbx_strand_id
1 'polypeptide(L)'
;VLLLNLSIFYRIFTPLIYALLVSYLLLPLNDYFEKIFKNRDVASVITVLIIIIPFVVLIWTTLDTLINEIVKFLENPDAFLNKILDFEEYLKNFGVNISFSSQIDTIIEKVESYINIETAFDLLKNISYATLNILLFIFSTFYFLRDGRKLKEVTDTLIPAEIKKEYLKFTKELGKVLQGLFYGYVLTAGITGVLAGTGFYILGVYFNVSYLVNYSVLLGFLIFLFGLLPILGSPMIYVPIALVEIFSKPMLALIILIFGIIVLTYLPTFVLTPYISEKKSEVHPLIILFSFVAGPIAFGVPGFVLGPLFLCSLVALYRVKKNEN
;
A
#
# COMPACT_ATOMS: atom_id res chain seq x y z
N VAL A 1 14.98 22.53 -20.78
CA VAL A 1 15.01 21.25 -21.54
C VAL A 1 15.61 20.12 -20.72
N LEU A 2 16.85 20.22 -20.21
CA LEU A 2 17.49 19.16 -19.40
C LEU A 2 16.69 18.77 -18.13
N LEU A 3 16.21 19.75 -17.36
CA LEU A 3 15.35 19.52 -16.19
C LEU A 3 13.97 18.93 -16.54
N LEU A 4 13.45 19.26 -17.73
CA LEU A 4 12.17 18.75 -18.22
C LEU A 4 12.31 17.29 -18.71
N ASN A 5 13.45 16.96 -19.32
CA ASN A 5 13.80 15.60 -19.69
C ASN A 5 14.05 14.72 -18.46
N LEU A 6 14.70 15.26 -17.42
CA LEU A 6 14.91 14.58 -16.14
C LEU A 6 13.59 14.30 -15.39
N SER A 7 12.62 15.22 -15.41
CA SER A 7 11.33 15.00 -14.75
C SER A 7 10.45 13.99 -15.49
N ILE A 8 10.48 13.97 -16.83
CA ILE A 8 9.82 12.94 -17.65
C ILE A 8 10.49 11.58 -17.41
N PHE A 9 11.82 11.54 -17.36
CA PHE A 9 12.58 10.32 -17.08
C PHE A 9 12.22 9.75 -15.69
N TYR A 10 12.22 10.58 -14.65
CA TYR A 10 11.80 10.17 -13.30
C TYR A 10 10.40 9.55 -13.27
N ARG A 11 9.44 10.15 -14.00
CA ARG A 11 8.06 9.67 -14.09
C ARG A 11 7.93 8.30 -14.74
N ILE A 12 8.68 8.03 -15.82
CA ILE A 12 8.65 6.74 -16.52
C ILE A 12 9.39 5.65 -15.73
N PHE A 13 10.46 6.00 -15.02
CA PHE A 13 11.24 5.05 -14.23
C PHE A 13 10.59 4.63 -12.92
N THR A 14 9.69 5.45 -12.38
CA THR A 14 8.97 5.15 -11.13
C THR A 14 8.25 3.78 -11.16
N PRO A 15 7.36 3.47 -12.14
CA PRO A 15 6.70 2.16 -12.22
C PRO A 15 7.68 1.01 -12.43
N LEU A 16 8.81 1.23 -13.12
CA LEU A 16 9.87 0.24 -13.30
C LEU A 16 10.55 -0.10 -11.96
N ILE A 17 10.82 0.89 -11.12
CA ILE A 17 11.42 0.68 -9.80
C ILE A 17 10.48 -0.13 -8.90
N TYR A 18 9.19 0.24 -8.88
CA TYR A 18 8.18 -0.54 -8.15
C TYR A 18 8.08 -1.97 -8.69
N ALA A 19 8.07 -2.14 -10.01
CA ALA A 19 8.00 -3.45 -10.64
C ALA A 19 9.23 -4.31 -10.31
N LEU A 20 10.42 -3.72 -10.25
CA LEU A 20 11.66 -4.41 -9.88
C LEU A 20 11.63 -4.86 -8.42
N LEU A 21 11.19 -4.00 -7.50
CA LEU A 21 11.01 -4.39 -6.10
C LEU A 21 9.97 -5.49 -5.97
N VAL A 22 8.77 -5.30 -6.53
CA VAL A 22 7.67 -6.26 -6.42
C VAL A 22 8.05 -7.59 -7.06
N SER A 23 8.63 -7.61 -8.25
CA SER A 23 9.11 -8.86 -8.88
C SER A 23 10.12 -9.59 -7.99
N TYR A 24 11.08 -8.87 -7.38
CA TYR A 24 12.02 -9.47 -6.43
C TYR A 24 11.35 -10.12 -5.21
N LEU A 25 10.30 -9.48 -4.66
CA LEU A 25 9.52 -10.03 -3.55
C LEU A 25 8.68 -11.26 -3.94
N LEU A 26 8.38 -11.39 -5.22
CA LEU A 26 7.56 -12.49 -5.74
C LEU A 26 8.38 -13.63 -6.32
N LEU A 27 9.71 -13.52 -6.35
CA LEU A 27 10.56 -14.59 -6.87
C LEU A 27 10.31 -15.96 -6.22
N PRO A 28 10.14 -16.10 -4.89
CA PRO A 28 9.87 -17.40 -4.27
C PRO A 28 8.53 -17.97 -4.69
N LEU A 29 7.51 -17.12 -4.86
CA LEU A 29 6.19 -17.52 -5.34
C LEU A 29 6.27 -17.96 -6.82
N ASN A 30 6.99 -17.21 -7.64
CA ASN A 30 7.24 -17.54 -9.04
C ASN A 30 8.04 -18.83 -9.19
N ASP A 31 9.12 -19.01 -8.41
CA ASP A 31 9.93 -20.24 -8.42
C ASP A 31 9.13 -21.45 -7.94
N TYR A 32 8.18 -21.26 -7.00
CA TYR A 32 7.24 -22.31 -6.59
C TYR A 32 6.34 -22.73 -7.76
N PHE A 33 5.76 -21.78 -8.48
CA PHE A 33 4.94 -22.09 -9.66
C PHE A 33 5.77 -22.63 -10.84
N GLU A 34 7.00 -22.18 -11.04
CA GLU A 34 7.91 -22.72 -12.06
C GLU A 34 8.17 -24.21 -11.83
N LYS A 35 8.32 -24.63 -10.56
CA LYS A 35 8.46 -26.06 -10.20
C LYS A 35 7.21 -26.88 -10.52
N ILE A 36 6.01 -26.30 -10.35
CA ILE A 36 4.73 -26.97 -10.60
C ILE A 36 4.46 -27.09 -12.10
N PHE A 37 4.50 -25.97 -12.82
CA PHE A 37 4.13 -25.92 -14.24
C PHE A 37 5.27 -26.27 -15.19
N LYS A 38 6.52 -26.35 -14.69
CA LYS A 38 7.75 -26.60 -15.46
C LYS A 38 7.96 -25.61 -16.62
N ASN A 39 7.31 -24.46 -16.56
CA ASN A 39 7.41 -23.40 -17.55
C ASN A 39 7.43 -22.06 -16.82
N ARG A 40 8.50 -21.30 -17.03
CA ARG A 40 8.70 -20.01 -16.37
C ARG A 40 7.74 -18.93 -16.83
N ASP A 41 7.37 -18.92 -18.11
CA ASP A 41 6.43 -17.94 -18.66
C ASP A 41 5.06 -18.10 -17.98
N VAL A 42 4.60 -19.35 -17.88
CA VAL A 42 3.34 -19.70 -17.20
C VAL A 42 3.40 -19.32 -15.72
N ALA A 43 4.51 -19.64 -15.04
CA ALA A 43 4.70 -19.27 -13.64
C ALA A 43 4.65 -17.76 -13.42
N SER A 44 5.28 -16.97 -14.31
CA SER A 44 5.27 -15.50 -14.24
C SER A 44 3.89 -14.92 -14.51
N VAL A 45 3.14 -15.45 -15.49
CA VAL A 45 1.74 -15.05 -15.73
C VAL A 45 0.90 -15.30 -14.48
N ILE A 46 0.95 -16.51 -13.91
CA ILE A 46 0.15 -16.89 -12.74
C ILE A 46 0.50 -16.01 -11.53
N THR A 47 1.78 -15.78 -11.28
CA THR A 47 2.27 -14.94 -10.18
C THR A 47 1.73 -13.51 -10.29
N VAL A 48 1.76 -12.94 -11.50
CA VAL A 48 1.23 -11.59 -11.77
C VAL A 48 -0.29 -11.55 -11.60
N LEU A 49 -1.01 -12.55 -12.09
CA LEU A 49 -2.47 -12.63 -11.94
C LEU A 49 -2.91 -12.72 -10.47
N ILE A 50 -2.20 -13.46 -9.63
CA ILE A 50 -2.49 -13.58 -8.20
C ILE A 50 -2.47 -12.22 -7.49
N ILE A 51 -1.71 -11.25 -7.99
CA ILE A 51 -1.64 -9.90 -7.43
C ILE A 51 -2.64 -8.97 -8.09
N ILE A 52 -2.77 -9.04 -9.41
CA ILE A 52 -3.66 -8.14 -10.14
C ILE A 52 -5.13 -8.43 -9.81
N ILE A 53 -5.53 -9.70 -9.75
CA ILE A 53 -6.94 -10.08 -9.59
C ILE A 53 -7.54 -9.47 -8.30
N PRO A 54 -6.92 -9.62 -7.12
CA PRO A 54 -7.43 -8.97 -5.91
C PRO A 54 -7.56 -7.45 -6.04
N PHE A 55 -6.58 -6.78 -6.65
CA PHE A 55 -6.63 -5.33 -6.86
C PHE A 55 -7.74 -4.93 -7.84
N VAL A 56 -7.93 -5.67 -8.92
CA VAL A 56 -8.99 -5.41 -9.91
C VAL A 56 -10.37 -5.63 -9.30
N VAL A 57 -10.57 -6.75 -8.59
CA VAL A 57 -11.84 -7.04 -7.89
C VAL A 57 -12.14 -5.94 -6.90
N LEU A 58 -11.15 -5.54 -6.11
CA LEU A 58 -11.29 -4.46 -5.15
C LEU A 58 -11.66 -3.12 -5.80
N ILE A 59 -10.90 -2.69 -6.81
CA ILE A 59 -11.16 -1.43 -7.52
C ILE A 59 -12.56 -1.45 -8.10
N TRP A 60 -12.95 -2.57 -8.73
CA TRP A 60 -14.28 -2.77 -9.27
C TRP A 60 -15.37 -2.59 -8.20
N THR A 61 -15.27 -3.32 -7.08
CA THR A 61 -16.26 -3.23 -5.99
C THR A 61 -16.32 -1.85 -5.35
N THR A 62 -15.17 -1.16 -5.26
CA THR A 62 -15.08 0.16 -4.63
C THR A 62 -15.65 1.23 -5.56
N LEU A 63 -15.33 1.18 -6.86
CA LEU A 63 -15.85 2.13 -7.85
C LEU A 63 -17.36 2.02 -8.00
N ASP A 64 -17.90 0.79 -8.09
CA ASP A 64 -19.33 0.57 -8.18
C ASP A 64 -20.07 1.18 -6.98
N THR A 65 -19.54 0.95 -5.78
CA THR A 65 -20.06 1.56 -4.56
C THR A 65 -20.00 3.09 -4.59
N LEU A 66 -18.83 3.65 -4.92
CA LEU A 66 -18.62 5.10 -4.93
C LEU A 66 -19.54 5.79 -5.94
N ILE A 67 -19.69 5.21 -7.14
CA ILE A 67 -20.60 5.74 -8.16
C ILE A 67 -22.04 5.74 -7.63
N ASN A 68 -22.48 4.64 -7.01
CA ASN A 68 -23.84 4.56 -6.47
C ASN A 68 -24.09 5.58 -5.34
N GLU A 69 -23.11 5.82 -4.47
CA GLU A 69 -23.23 6.84 -3.42
C GLU A 69 -23.18 8.28 -3.98
N ILE A 70 -22.36 8.54 -5.00
CA ILE A 70 -22.35 9.84 -5.71
C ILE A 70 -23.69 10.09 -6.40
N VAL A 71 -24.27 9.08 -7.07
CA VAL A 71 -25.59 9.23 -7.73
C VAL A 71 -26.67 9.54 -6.69
N LYS A 72 -26.73 8.82 -5.57
CA LYS A 72 -27.66 9.13 -4.47
C LYS A 72 -27.48 10.55 -3.92
N PHE A 73 -26.23 10.99 -3.80
CA PHE A 73 -25.92 12.35 -3.36
C PHE A 73 -26.42 13.38 -4.37
N LEU A 74 -26.22 13.16 -5.67
CA LEU A 74 -26.67 14.07 -6.73
C LEU A 74 -28.20 14.10 -6.87
N GLU A 75 -28.89 12.98 -6.64
CA GLU A 75 -30.35 12.90 -6.70
C GLU A 75 -31.04 13.58 -5.50
N ASN A 76 -30.41 13.56 -4.32
CA ASN A 76 -30.94 14.17 -3.12
C ASN A 76 -29.82 14.74 -2.22
N PRO A 77 -29.23 15.89 -2.59
CA PRO A 77 -28.15 16.49 -1.83
C PRO A 77 -28.59 16.88 -0.41
N ASP A 78 -29.85 17.29 -0.25
CA ASP A 78 -30.45 17.66 1.05
C ASP A 78 -30.42 16.49 2.05
N ALA A 79 -30.60 15.25 1.59
CA ALA A 79 -30.53 14.09 2.47
C ALA A 79 -29.12 13.86 3.06
N PHE A 80 -28.07 14.24 2.33
CA PHE A 80 -26.69 14.18 2.83
C PHE A 80 -26.38 15.37 3.76
N LEU A 81 -26.86 16.56 3.41
CA LEU A 81 -26.76 17.75 4.24
C LEU A 81 -27.41 17.55 5.61
N ASN A 82 -28.62 16.99 5.63
CA ASN A 82 -29.34 16.72 6.87
C ASN A 82 -28.58 15.74 7.77
N LYS A 83 -27.90 14.72 7.22
CA LYS A 83 -27.05 13.82 8.03
C LYS A 83 -25.85 14.55 8.67
N ILE A 84 -25.28 15.54 7.99
CA ILE A 84 -24.18 16.34 8.55
C ILE A 84 -24.71 17.28 9.64
N LEU A 85 -25.87 17.91 9.42
CA LEU A 85 -26.51 18.78 10.41
C LEU A 85 -26.95 17.99 11.66
N ASP A 86 -27.52 16.80 11.48
CA ASP A 86 -27.86 15.89 12.58
C ASP A 86 -26.60 15.51 13.39
N PHE A 87 -25.46 15.32 12.71
CA PHE A 87 -24.18 15.05 13.35
C PHE A 87 -23.62 16.27 14.10
N GLU A 88 -23.75 17.47 13.53
CA GLU A 88 -23.38 18.74 14.18
C GLU A 88 -24.18 18.97 15.46
N GLU A 89 -25.51 18.76 15.40
CA GLU A 89 -26.40 18.88 16.55
C GLU A 89 -26.07 17.84 17.64
N TYR A 90 -25.73 16.62 17.23
CA TYR A 90 -25.33 15.58 18.17
C TYR A 90 -24.00 15.89 18.87
N LEU A 91 -22.99 16.42 18.17
CA LEU A 91 -21.73 16.85 18.76
C LEU A 91 -21.91 18.00 19.75
N LYS A 92 -22.82 18.93 19.43
CA LYS A 92 -23.18 20.04 20.31
C LYS A 92 -23.75 19.54 21.64
N ASN A 93 -24.53 18.46 21.62
CA ASN A 93 -25.06 17.83 22.85
C ASN A 93 -23.96 17.22 23.74
N PHE A 94 -22.77 16.95 23.19
CA PHE A 94 -21.59 16.51 23.94
C PHE A 94 -20.62 17.66 24.30
N GLY A 95 -21.03 18.92 24.11
CA GLY A 95 -20.21 20.10 24.40
C GLY A 95 -19.14 20.39 23.35
N VAL A 96 -19.21 19.75 22.18
CA VAL A 96 -18.29 19.96 21.07
C VAL A 96 -18.96 20.86 20.04
N ASN A 97 -18.63 22.15 20.05
CA ASN A 97 -19.10 23.12 19.05
C ASN A 97 -18.19 23.11 17.83
N ILE A 98 -18.50 22.24 16.86
CA ILE A 98 -17.88 22.23 15.53
C ILE A 98 -18.98 22.59 14.53
N SER A 99 -18.71 23.52 13.60
CA SER A 99 -19.64 23.79 12.50
C SER A 99 -19.08 23.33 11.17
N PHE A 100 -19.88 22.54 10.45
CA PHE A 100 -19.52 21.98 9.15
C PHE A 100 -20.05 22.80 7.97
N SER A 101 -20.86 23.83 8.23
CA SER A 101 -21.48 24.71 7.23
C SER A 101 -20.52 25.19 6.12
N SER A 102 -19.38 25.79 6.50
CA SER A 102 -18.37 26.24 5.53
C SER A 102 -17.71 25.11 4.71
N GLN A 103 -17.64 23.91 5.26
CA GLN A 103 -17.05 22.74 4.59
C GLN A 103 -18.06 22.10 3.63
N ILE A 104 -19.35 22.13 4.00
CA ILE A 104 -20.46 21.72 3.16
C ILE A 104 -20.49 22.51 1.86
N ASP A 105 -20.45 23.84 1.93
CA ASP A 105 -20.47 24.69 0.73
C ASP A 105 -19.26 24.39 -0.17
N THR A 106 -18.08 24.18 0.44
CA THR A 106 -16.86 23.79 -0.28
C THR A 106 -16.97 22.40 -0.93
N ILE A 107 -17.69 21.46 -0.31
CA ILE A 107 -17.93 20.13 -0.86
C ILE A 107 -18.90 20.21 -2.04
N ILE A 108 -19.99 20.96 -1.91
CA ILE A 108 -20.96 21.19 -2.99
C ILE A 108 -20.27 21.84 -4.19
N GLU A 109 -19.53 22.94 -3.97
CA GLU A 109 -18.76 23.61 -5.03
C GLU A 109 -17.78 22.65 -5.72
N LYS A 110 -17.10 21.78 -4.97
CA LYS A 110 -16.21 20.78 -5.55
C LYS A 110 -16.97 19.74 -6.36
N VAL A 111 -18.08 19.22 -5.87
CA VAL A 111 -18.90 18.25 -6.61
C VAL A 111 -19.43 18.86 -7.90
N GLU A 112 -19.95 20.08 -7.86
CA GLU A 112 -20.38 20.82 -9.04
C GLU A 112 -19.22 21.09 -10.00
N SER A 113 -18.02 21.40 -9.48
CA SER A 113 -16.83 21.58 -10.30
C SER A 113 -16.45 20.31 -11.07
N TYR A 114 -16.71 19.11 -10.53
CA TYR A 114 -16.46 17.86 -11.25
C TYR A 114 -17.46 17.59 -12.38
N ILE A 115 -18.58 18.33 -12.44
CA ILE A 115 -19.55 18.30 -13.56
C ILE A 115 -19.06 19.21 -14.71
N ASN A 116 -18.13 20.15 -14.44
CA ASN A 116 -17.54 20.97 -15.49
C ASN A 116 -16.67 20.14 -16.44
N ILE A 117 -16.82 20.41 -17.73
CA ILE A 117 -16.14 19.70 -18.82
C ILE A 117 -14.60 19.75 -18.66
N GLU A 118 -14.04 20.87 -18.21
CA GLU A 118 -12.59 21.02 -18.00
C GLU A 118 -12.06 20.09 -16.89
N THR A 119 -12.76 20.00 -15.77
CA THR A 119 -12.39 19.12 -14.65
C THR A 119 -12.59 17.65 -15.03
N ALA A 120 -13.61 17.33 -15.83
CA ALA A 120 -13.79 16.00 -16.40
C ALA A 120 -12.61 15.61 -17.33
N PHE A 121 -12.12 16.54 -18.16
CA PHE A 121 -10.94 16.31 -18.99
C PHE A 121 -9.66 16.07 -18.17
N ASP A 122 -9.46 16.83 -17.09
CA ASP A 122 -8.32 16.63 -16.19
C ASP A 122 -8.40 15.28 -15.45
N LEU A 123 -9.58 14.87 -15.00
CA LEU A 123 -9.81 13.55 -14.43
C LEU A 123 -9.50 12.45 -15.44
N LEU A 124 -9.99 12.55 -16.67
CA LEU A 124 -9.70 11.59 -17.75
C LEU A 124 -8.20 11.49 -18.03
N LYS A 125 -7.48 12.62 -18.05
CA LYS A 125 -6.04 12.65 -18.23
C LYS A 125 -5.31 11.94 -17.08
N ASN A 126 -5.72 12.20 -15.83
CA ASN A 126 -5.14 11.57 -14.65
C ASN A 126 -5.40 10.05 -14.60
N ILE A 127 -6.62 9.62 -14.95
CA ILE A 127 -6.98 8.20 -15.07
C ILE A 127 -6.12 7.56 -16.16
N SER A 128 -6.05 8.15 -17.34
CA SER A 128 -5.24 7.64 -18.46
C SER A 128 -3.76 7.48 -18.07
N TYR A 129 -3.20 8.48 -17.40
CA TYR A 129 -1.83 8.44 -16.90
C TYR A 129 -1.65 7.35 -15.83
N ALA A 130 -2.58 7.20 -14.90
CA ALA A 130 -2.55 6.13 -13.90
C ALA A 130 -2.63 4.75 -14.56
N THR A 131 -3.53 4.55 -15.53
CA THR A 131 -3.67 3.32 -16.30
C THR A 131 -2.37 2.95 -17.01
N LEU A 132 -1.72 3.90 -17.67
CA LEU A 132 -0.42 3.65 -18.32
C LEU A 132 0.65 3.23 -17.32
N ASN A 133 0.75 3.89 -16.17
CA ASN A 133 1.71 3.50 -15.12
C ASN A 133 1.43 2.11 -14.56
N ILE A 134 0.15 1.78 -14.35
CA ILE A 134 -0.28 0.44 -13.89
C ILE A 134 0.07 -0.62 -14.94
N LEU A 135 -0.20 -0.37 -16.22
CA LEU A 135 0.17 -1.28 -17.31
C LEU A 135 1.69 -1.46 -17.38
N LEU A 136 2.45 -0.38 -17.34
CA LEU A 136 3.92 -0.45 -17.32
C LEU A 136 4.44 -1.23 -16.12
N PHE A 137 3.87 -1.00 -14.93
CA PHE A 137 4.20 -1.77 -13.73
C PHE A 137 3.91 -3.25 -13.94
N ILE A 138 2.71 -3.62 -14.40
CA ILE A 138 2.30 -5.01 -14.63
C ILE A 138 3.21 -5.71 -15.64
N PHE A 139 3.44 -5.09 -16.81
CA PHE A 139 4.29 -5.66 -17.85
C PHE A 139 5.73 -5.77 -17.36
N SER A 140 6.25 -4.75 -16.69
CA SER A 140 7.61 -4.77 -16.14
C SER A 140 7.77 -5.87 -15.09
N THR A 141 6.80 -6.05 -14.19
CA THR A 141 6.83 -7.13 -13.19
C THR A 141 6.83 -8.49 -13.88
N PHE A 142 5.99 -8.68 -14.91
CA PHE A 142 5.99 -9.92 -15.71
C PHE A 142 7.36 -10.20 -16.34
N TYR A 143 7.93 -9.23 -17.07
CA TYR A 143 9.24 -9.39 -17.72
C TYR A 143 10.38 -9.58 -16.72
N PHE A 144 10.37 -8.89 -15.58
CA PHE A 144 11.37 -9.09 -14.54
C PHE A 144 11.28 -10.47 -13.89
N LEU A 145 10.07 -11.00 -13.66
CA LEU A 145 9.90 -12.37 -13.17
C LEU A 145 10.35 -13.40 -14.21
N ARG A 146 10.00 -13.19 -15.48
CA ARG A 146 10.31 -14.09 -16.59
C ARG A 146 11.81 -14.11 -16.94
N ASP A 147 12.41 -12.94 -17.14
CA ASP A 147 13.77 -12.79 -17.66
C ASP A 147 14.80 -12.42 -16.60
N GLY A 148 14.42 -12.32 -15.32
CA GLY A 148 15.30 -11.88 -14.24
C GLY A 148 16.62 -12.65 -14.11
N ARG A 149 16.63 -13.96 -14.41
CA ARG A 149 17.89 -14.76 -14.42
C ARG A 149 18.84 -14.30 -15.55
N LYS A 150 18.32 -14.07 -16.75
CA LYS A 150 19.10 -13.57 -17.91
C LYS A 150 19.60 -12.14 -17.67
N LEU A 151 18.75 -11.28 -17.10
CA LEU A 151 19.14 -9.91 -16.76
C LEU A 151 20.30 -9.91 -15.78
N LYS A 152 20.26 -10.77 -14.76
CA LYS A 152 21.35 -10.92 -13.80
C LYS A 152 22.65 -11.39 -14.45
N GLU A 153 22.58 -12.39 -15.31
CA GLU A 153 23.76 -12.90 -16.03
C GLU A 153 24.42 -11.79 -16.87
N VAL A 154 23.62 -11.02 -17.62
CA VAL A 154 24.13 -9.88 -18.39
C VAL A 154 24.75 -8.85 -17.46
N THR A 155 24.09 -8.46 -16.37
CA THR A 155 24.68 -7.50 -15.42
C THR A 155 25.98 -8.00 -14.83
N ASP A 156 26.09 -9.28 -14.46
CA ASP A 156 27.29 -9.89 -13.88
C ASP A 156 28.48 -9.95 -14.87
N THR A 157 28.21 -9.87 -16.18
CA THR A 157 29.24 -9.78 -17.23
C THR A 157 29.73 -8.36 -17.50
N LEU A 158 28.91 -7.34 -17.22
CA LEU A 158 29.27 -5.94 -17.43
C LEU A 158 30.13 -5.35 -16.30
N ILE A 159 30.18 -6.01 -15.15
CA ILE A 159 30.96 -5.56 -14.00
C ILE A 159 32.46 -5.80 -14.24
N PRO A 160 33.32 -4.77 -14.15
CA PRO A 160 34.77 -4.91 -14.25
C PRO A 160 35.34 -5.93 -13.25
N ALA A 161 36.37 -6.66 -13.65
CA ALA A 161 36.94 -7.75 -12.86
C ALA A 161 37.47 -7.27 -11.50
N GLU A 162 37.94 -6.02 -11.42
CA GLU A 162 38.53 -5.39 -10.25
C GLU A 162 37.51 -5.25 -9.11
N ILE A 163 36.25 -4.90 -9.43
CA ILE A 163 35.19 -4.67 -8.45
C ILE A 163 34.19 -5.83 -8.33
N LYS A 164 34.33 -6.88 -9.15
CA LYS A 164 33.37 -7.99 -9.24
C LYS A 164 33.15 -8.68 -7.88
N LYS A 165 34.20 -8.87 -7.09
CA LYS A 165 34.10 -9.49 -5.76
C LYS A 165 33.29 -8.63 -4.80
N GLU A 166 33.55 -7.33 -4.76
CA GLU A 166 32.82 -6.37 -3.92
C GLU A 166 31.36 -6.25 -4.35
N TYR A 167 31.10 -6.17 -5.67
CA TYR A 167 29.76 -6.14 -6.23
C TYR A 167 28.93 -7.37 -5.84
N LEU A 168 29.49 -8.57 -5.94
CA LEU A 168 28.79 -9.81 -5.55
C LEU A 168 28.50 -9.86 -4.05
N LYS A 169 29.41 -9.35 -3.20
CA LYS A 169 29.15 -9.22 -1.77
C LYS A 169 28.04 -8.21 -1.50
N PHE A 170 28.09 -7.05 -2.15
CA PHE A 170 27.09 -5.98 -2.00
C PHE A 170 25.71 -6.45 -2.42
N THR A 171 25.55 -7.05 -3.60
CA THR A 171 24.26 -7.55 -4.08
C THR A 171 23.68 -8.64 -3.17
N LYS A 172 24.53 -9.51 -2.62
CA LYS A 172 24.12 -10.52 -1.64
C LYS A 172 23.64 -9.89 -0.33
N GLU A 173 24.37 -8.93 0.22
CA GLU A 173 23.97 -8.23 1.45
C GLU A 173 22.72 -7.37 1.25
N LEU A 174 22.63 -6.66 0.12
CA LEU A 174 21.44 -5.91 -0.27
C LEU A 174 20.22 -6.83 -0.35
N GLY A 175 20.37 -7.99 -1.00
CA GLY A 175 19.32 -8.99 -1.11
C GLY A 175 18.82 -9.48 0.26
N LYS A 176 19.73 -9.70 1.23
CA LYS A 176 19.36 -10.08 2.61
C LYS A 176 18.61 -8.97 3.34
N VAL A 177 19.08 -7.72 3.23
CA VAL A 177 18.44 -6.58 3.91
C VAL A 177 17.07 -6.30 3.30
N LEU A 178 16.95 -6.31 1.97
CA LEU A 178 15.68 -6.15 1.27
C LEU A 178 14.70 -7.28 1.61
N GLN A 179 15.17 -8.53 1.63
CA GLN A 179 14.33 -9.66 2.04
C GLN A 179 13.86 -9.48 3.48
N GLY A 180 14.76 -9.24 4.43
CA GLY A 180 14.41 -9.08 5.85
C GLY A 180 13.44 -7.92 6.10
N LEU A 181 13.60 -6.80 5.38
CA LEU A 181 12.72 -5.64 5.48
C LEU A 181 11.36 -5.93 4.82
N PHE A 182 11.34 -6.09 3.51
CA PHE A 182 10.10 -6.10 2.75
C PHE A 182 9.32 -7.40 2.86
N TYR A 183 9.94 -8.58 3.02
CA TYR A 183 9.15 -9.80 3.26
C TYR A 183 8.46 -9.74 4.61
N GLY A 184 9.16 -9.25 5.63
CA GLY A 184 8.58 -9.01 6.95
C GLY A 184 7.33 -8.17 6.86
N TYR A 185 7.44 -6.97 6.27
CA TYR A 185 6.33 -6.04 6.14
C TYR A 185 5.21 -6.55 5.22
N VAL A 186 5.53 -7.05 4.02
CA VAL A 186 4.49 -7.47 3.05
C VAL A 186 3.73 -8.69 3.54
N LEU A 187 4.42 -9.72 4.07
CA LEU A 187 3.74 -10.91 4.60
C LEU A 187 2.96 -10.57 5.86
N THR A 188 3.54 -9.79 6.77
CA THR A 188 2.84 -9.36 7.99
C THR A 188 1.61 -8.53 7.64
N ALA A 189 1.73 -7.55 6.75
CA ALA A 189 0.61 -6.75 6.28
C ALA A 189 -0.45 -7.62 5.60
N GLY A 190 -0.05 -8.62 4.81
CA GLY A 190 -0.96 -9.54 4.13
C GLY A 190 -1.79 -10.35 5.14
N ILE A 191 -1.12 -10.95 6.12
CA ILE A 191 -1.78 -11.67 7.22
C ILE A 191 -2.71 -10.72 7.99
N THR A 192 -2.24 -9.51 8.30
CA THR A 192 -3.02 -8.51 9.04
C THR A 192 -4.25 -8.05 8.26
N GLY A 193 -4.13 -7.88 6.95
CA GLY A 193 -5.25 -7.53 6.08
C GLY A 193 -6.31 -8.63 6.00
N VAL A 194 -5.90 -9.90 5.94
CA VAL A 194 -6.82 -11.04 6.02
C VAL A 194 -7.50 -11.11 7.39
N LEU A 195 -6.75 -10.94 8.48
CA LEU A 195 -7.30 -10.88 9.84
C LEU A 195 -8.29 -9.73 9.99
N ALA A 196 -7.97 -8.55 9.46
CA ALA A 196 -8.88 -7.41 9.49
C ALA A 196 -10.14 -7.65 8.67
N GLY A 197 -10.02 -8.15 7.44
CA GLY A 197 -11.19 -8.42 6.59
C GLY A 197 -12.13 -9.44 7.22
N THR A 198 -11.57 -10.55 7.72
CA THR A 198 -12.36 -11.57 8.43
C THR A 198 -12.95 -11.04 9.74
N GLY A 199 -12.17 -10.29 10.53
CA GLY A 199 -12.63 -9.69 11.78
C GLY A 199 -13.76 -8.68 11.58
N PHE A 200 -13.62 -7.76 10.62
CA PHE A 200 -14.66 -6.79 10.29
C PHE A 200 -15.92 -7.46 9.72
N TYR A 201 -15.76 -8.51 8.90
CA TYR A 201 -16.91 -9.30 8.43
C TYR A 201 -17.68 -9.93 9.61
N ILE A 202 -16.98 -10.61 10.52
CA ILE A 202 -17.59 -11.26 11.69
C ILE A 202 -18.29 -10.24 12.59
N LEU A 203 -17.63 -9.12 12.88
CA LEU A 203 -18.21 -8.05 13.69
C LEU A 203 -19.41 -7.41 12.99
N GLY A 204 -19.34 -7.20 11.69
CA GLY A 204 -20.44 -6.68 10.88
C GLY A 204 -21.67 -7.57 10.92
N VAL A 205 -21.48 -8.90 10.81
CA VAL A 205 -22.57 -9.88 10.92
C VAL A 205 -23.16 -9.90 12.33
N TYR A 206 -22.33 -10.02 13.36
CA TYR A 206 -22.80 -10.15 14.75
C TYR A 206 -23.54 -8.91 15.26
N PHE A 207 -23.05 -7.72 14.91
CA PHE A 207 -23.63 -6.45 15.36
C PHE A 207 -24.63 -5.85 14.36
N ASN A 208 -24.97 -6.53 13.26
CA ASN A 208 -25.84 -6.03 12.19
C ASN A 208 -25.39 -4.67 11.65
N VAL A 209 -24.15 -4.57 11.18
CA VAL A 209 -23.55 -3.38 10.56
C VAL A 209 -23.23 -3.68 9.10
N SER A 210 -24.14 -3.31 8.19
CA SER A 210 -24.09 -3.71 6.79
C SER A 210 -22.80 -3.26 6.07
N TYR A 211 -22.28 -2.08 6.39
CA TYR A 211 -21.07 -1.57 5.73
C TYR A 211 -19.82 -2.36 6.14
N LEU A 212 -19.73 -2.85 7.38
CA LEU A 212 -18.61 -3.71 7.82
C LEU A 212 -18.62 -5.06 7.10
N VAL A 213 -19.81 -5.58 6.77
CA VAL A 213 -19.95 -6.83 5.99
C VAL A 213 -19.58 -6.58 4.53
N ASN A 214 -20.23 -5.60 3.90
CA ASN A 214 -20.10 -5.33 2.46
C ASN A 214 -18.69 -4.87 2.09
N TYR A 215 -18.04 -4.09 2.95
CA TYR A 215 -16.70 -3.57 2.72
C TYR A 215 -15.61 -4.31 3.49
N SER A 216 -15.90 -5.46 4.12
CA SER A 216 -14.91 -6.24 4.87
C SER A 216 -13.62 -6.50 4.09
N VAL A 217 -13.74 -6.94 2.83
CA VAL A 217 -12.59 -7.19 1.94
C VAL A 217 -11.82 -5.90 1.65
N LEU A 218 -12.53 -4.79 1.41
CA LEU A 218 -11.93 -3.48 1.18
C LEU A 218 -11.20 -2.97 2.41
N LEU A 219 -11.82 -3.06 3.59
CA LEU A 219 -11.22 -2.66 4.86
C LEU A 219 -9.98 -3.49 5.18
N GLY A 220 -10.04 -4.81 4.96
CA GLY A 220 -8.88 -5.69 5.09
C GLY A 220 -7.75 -5.33 4.12
N PHE A 221 -8.09 -4.99 2.88
CA PHE A 221 -7.11 -4.54 1.89
C PHE A 221 -6.51 -3.16 2.23
N LEU A 222 -7.31 -2.22 2.74
CA LEU A 222 -6.80 -0.94 3.22
C LEU A 222 -5.83 -1.14 4.38
N ILE A 223 -6.17 -2.02 5.34
CA ILE A 223 -5.26 -2.42 6.42
C ILE A 223 -3.97 -3.02 5.86
N PHE A 224 -4.05 -3.85 4.82
CA PHE A 224 -2.85 -4.35 4.11
C PHE A 224 -2.02 -3.19 3.55
N LEU A 225 -2.61 -2.27 2.79
CA LEU A 225 -1.89 -1.14 2.19
C LEU A 225 -1.24 -0.23 3.23
N PHE A 226 -1.97 0.18 4.26
CA PHE A 226 -1.42 1.01 5.33
C PHE A 226 -0.42 0.24 6.20
N GLY A 227 -0.60 -1.07 6.34
CA GLY A 227 0.33 -1.97 7.05
C GLY A 227 1.70 -2.11 6.38
N LEU A 228 1.82 -1.78 5.08
CA LEU A 228 3.11 -1.68 4.39
C LEU A 228 3.93 -0.47 4.88
N LEU A 229 3.27 0.52 5.50
CA LEU A 229 3.87 1.75 5.99
C LEU A 229 4.03 1.68 7.52
N PRO A 230 5.27 1.62 8.06
CA PRO A 230 5.49 1.46 9.50
C PRO A 230 4.91 2.58 10.38
N ILE A 231 4.68 3.77 9.80
CA ILE A 231 4.23 4.97 10.53
C ILE A 231 2.71 5.00 10.67
N LEU A 232 2.00 4.67 9.59
CA LEU A 232 0.54 4.85 9.50
C LEU A 232 -0.20 3.61 9.99
N GLY A 233 0.20 2.43 9.49
CA GLY A 233 -0.28 1.13 9.94
C GLY A 233 -1.80 0.94 9.92
N SER A 234 -2.23 -0.13 10.58
CA SER A 234 -3.66 -0.46 10.75
C SER A 234 -4.51 0.59 11.50
N PRO A 235 -3.98 1.43 12.43
CA PRO A 235 -4.79 2.42 13.15
C PRO A 235 -5.52 3.42 12.26
N MET A 236 -4.98 3.73 11.08
CA MET A 236 -5.63 4.63 10.11
C MET A 236 -6.99 4.14 9.64
N ILE A 237 -7.29 2.86 9.80
CA ILE A 237 -8.57 2.26 9.38
C ILE A 237 -9.44 1.95 10.58
N TYR A 238 -8.96 1.20 11.57
CA TYR A 238 -9.82 0.74 12.65
C TYR A 238 -10.19 1.85 13.65
N VAL A 239 -9.36 2.89 13.82
CA VAL A 239 -9.65 3.99 14.76
C VAL A 239 -10.81 4.84 14.24
N PRO A 240 -10.82 5.34 12.99
CA PRO A 240 -11.99 6.05 12.45
C PRO A 240 -13.27 5.22 12.50
N ILE A 241 -13.20 3.92 12.19
CA ILE A 241 -14.38 3.03 12.28
C ILE A 241 -14.91 2.97 13.71
N ALA A 242 -14.04 2.78 14.70
CA ALA A 242 -14.46 2.76 16.10
C ALA A 242 -15.02 4.12 16.54
N LEU A 243 -14.46 5.23 16.08
CA LEU A 243 -14.97 6.56 16.37
C LEU A 243 -16.36 6.77 15.77
N VAL A 244 -16.64 6.26 14.56
CA VAL A 244 -17.99 6.32 13.99
C VAL A 244 -18.96 5.45 14.79
N GLU A 245 -18.55 4.23 15.15
CA GLU A 245 -19.41 3.30 15.89
C GLU A 245 -19.64 3.70 17.34
N ILE A 246 -18.81 4.55 17.95
CA ILE A 246 -18.98 4.93 19.36
C ILE A 246 -20.33 5.63 19.60
N PHE A 247 -20.84 6.29 18.56
CA PHE A 247 -22.06 7.07 18.62
C PHE A 247 -23.33 6.22 18.48
N SER A 248 -23.27 5.13 17.72
CA SER A 248 -24.44 4.25 17.50
C SER A 248 -24.37 2.97 18.32
N LYS A 249 -23.18 2.38 18.47
CA LYS A 249 -22.94 1.06 19.08
C LYS A 249 -21.65 1.10 19.92
N PRO A 250 -21.65 1.72 21.11
CA PRO A 250 -20.44 1.93 21.91
C PRO A 250 -19.71 0.63 22.30
N MET A 251 -20.45 -0.46 22.50
CA MET A 251 -19.85 -1.78 22.76
C MET A 251 -19.09 -2.31 21.53
N LEU A 252 -19.63 -2.13 20.32
CA LEU A 252 -18.94 -2.50 19.09
C LEU A 252 -17.68 -1.65 18.90
N ALA A 253 -17.77 -0.33 19.12
CA ALA A 253 -16.60 0.56 19.04
C ALA A 253 -15.47 0.12 19.96
N LEU A 254 -15.79 -0.23 21.21
CA LEU A 254 -14.81 -0.76 22.16
C LEU A 254 -14.20 -2.08 21.67
N ILE A 255 -15.01 -3.00 21.15
CA ILE A 255 -14.53 -4.27 20.59
C ILE A 255 -13.62 -4.04 19.38
N ILE A 256 -13.97 -3.13 18.47
CA ILE A 256 -13.15 -2.76 17.31
C ILE A 256 -11.81 -2.19 17.77
N LEU A 257 -11.78 -1.32 18.79
CA LEU A 257 -10.53 -0.80 19.33
C LEU A 257 -9.66 -1.89 19.95
N ILE A 258 -10.24 -2.77 20.77
CA ILE A 258 -9.51 -3.87 21.40
C ILE A 258 -8.96 -4.82 20.32
N PHE A 259 -9.79 -5.20 19.35
CA PHE A 259 -9.39 -6.01 18.20
C PHE A 259 -8.28 -5.33 17.39
N GLY A 260 -8.43 -4.05 17.06
CA GLY A 260 -7.46 -3.27 16.29
C GLY A 260 -6.11 -3.11 17.00
N ILE A 261 -6.12 -2.82 18.30
CA ILE A 261 -4.90 -2.68 19.09
C ILE A 261 -4.20 -4.02 19.25
N ILE A 262 -4.92 -5.07 19.65
CA ILE A 262 -4.29 -6.36 19.99
C ILE A 262 -3.94 -7.14 18.71
N VAL A 263 -4.94 -7.36 17.84
CA VAL A 263 -4.82 -8.26 16.69
C VAL A 263 -4.24 -7.55 15.47
N LEU A 264 -4.62 -6.30 15.22
CA LEU A 264 -4.18 -5.59 14.01
C LEU A 264 -2.94 -4.73 14.19
N THR A 265 -2.51 -4.45 15.43
CA THR A 265 -1.34 -3.59 15.69
C THR A 265 -0.27 -4.32 16.49
N TYR A 266 -0.60 -4.79 17.69
CA TYR A 266 0.37 -5.40 18.60
C TYR A 266 0.92 -6.72 18.04
N LEU A 267 0.03 -7.65 17.66
CA LEU A 267 0.43 -8.95 17.11
C LEU A 267 1.30 -8.79 15.84
N PRO A 268 0.96 -7.95 14.84
CA PRO A 268 1.81 -7.67 13.69
C PRO A 268 3.16 -7.07 14.03
N THR A 269 3.19 -6.09 14.94
CA THR A 269 4.39 -5.30 15.25
C THR A 269 5.39 -6.08 16.09
N PHE A 270 4.91 -6.78 17.13
CA PHE A 270 5.77 -7.39 18.13
C PHE A 270 5.94 -8.90 17.95
N VAL A 271 5.07 -9.56 17.17
CA VAL A 271 5.12 -11.01 16.99
C VAL A 271 5.38 -11.38 15.53
N LEU A 272 4.50 -10.98 14.60
CA LEU A 272 4.59 -11.42 13.20
C LEU A 272 5.82 -10.85 12.51
N THR A 273 6.05 -9.53 12.57
CA THR A 273 7.19 -8.91 11.89
C THR A 273 8.52 -9.47 12.39
N PRO A 274 8.80 -9.56 13.71
CA PRO A 274 10.05 -10.14 14.20
C PRO A 274 10.21 -11.63 13.86
N TYR A 275 9.11 -12.40 13.88
CA TYR A 275 9.12 -13.82 13.54
C TYR A 275 9.40 -14.06 12.05
N ILE A 276 8.73 -13.31 11.17
CA ILE A 276 8.83 -13.45 9.71
C ILE A 276 10.15 -12.85 9.19
N SER A 277 10.59 -11.71 9.73
CA SER A 277 11.85 -11.06 9.35
C SER A 277 13.10 -11.77 9.89
N GLU A 278 12.93 -12.80 10.71
CA GLU A 278 13.93 -13.76 11.20
C GLU A 278 15.38 -13.24 11.17
N LYS A 279 15.82 -12.50 12.20
CA LYS A 279 17.24 -12.10 12.49
C LYS A 279 18.13 -11.62 11.31
N LYS A 280 17.61 -11.25 10.13
CA LYS A 280 18.44 -10.99 8.93
C LYS A 280 18.73 -9.50 8.68
N SER A 281 17.88 -8.62 9.20
CA SER A 281 18.08 -7.18 9.14
C SER A 281 18.36 -6.62 10.54
N GLU A 282 19.61 -6.71 11.00
CA GLU A 282 20.14 -5.91 12.12
C GLU A 282 20.16 -4.41 11.77
N VAL A 283 19.02 -3.84 11.41
CA VAL A 283 18.85 -2.41 11.16
C VAL A 283 17.95 -1.87 12.25
N HIS A 284 18.43 -0.85 12.95
CA HIS A 284 17.70 -0.26 14.05
C HIS A 284 16.35 0.31 13.54
N PRO A 285 15.21 0.02 14.20
CA PRO A 285 13.87 0.43 13.73
C PRO A 285 13.73 1.93 13.48
N LEU A 286 14.39 2.75 14.30
CA LEU A 286 14.46 4.21 14.14
C LEU A 286 15.01 4.62 12.75
N ILE A 287 16.00 3.92 12.22
CA ILE A 287 16.60 4.25 10.92
C ILE A 287 15.61 3.91 9.80
N ILE A 288 14.89 2.78 9.93
CA ILE A 288 13.81 2.40 9.01
C ILE A 288 12.71 3.46 9.04
N LEU A 289 12.27 3.88 10.23
CA LEU A 289 11.29 4.96 10.40
C LEU A 289 11.72 6.24 9.69
N PHE A 290 12.96 6.69 9.90
CA PHE A 290 13.50 7.86 9.21
C PHE A 290 13.49 7.69 7.69
N SER A 291 13.77 6.50 7.15
CA SER A 291 13.70 6.27 5.70
C SER A 291 12.29 6.39 5.12
N PHE A 292 11.27 5.96 5.88
CA PHE A 292 9.86 6.11 5.49
C PHE A 292 9.33 7.53 5.63
N VAL A 293 9.95 8.37 6.46
CA VAL A 293 9.63 9.81 6.56
C VAL A 293 10.41 10.62 5.52
N ALA A 294 11.73 10.46 5.48
CA ALA A 294 12.63 11.23 4.64
C ALA A 294 12.45 10.92 3.15
N GLY A 295 12.13 9.67 2.80
CA GLY A 295 11.90 9.26 1.42
C GLY A 295 10.81 10.09 0.75
N PRO A 296 9.57 10.10 1.28
CA PRO A 296 8.48 10.91 0.72
C PRO A 296 8.77 12.41 0.67
N ILE A 297 9.48 12.95 1.67
CA ILE A 297 9.92 14.35 1.68
C ILE A 297 10.87 14.64 0.51
N ALA A 298 11.79 13.73 0.20
CA ALA A 298 12.79 13.92 -0.85
C ALA A 298 12.26 13.63 -2.27
N PHE A 299 11.40 12.62 -2.42
CA PHE A 299 11.04 12.07 -3.73
C PHE A 299 9.53 12.12 -4.04
N GLY A 300 8.70 12.64 -3.13
CA GLY A 300 7.23 12.57 -3.23
C GLY A 300 6.71 11.15 -2.99
N VAL A 301 5.56 10.79 -3.57
CA VAL A 301 4.94 9.46 -3.38
C VAL A 301 5.90 8.27 -3.62
N PRO A 302 6.78 8.29 -4.64
CA PRO A 302 7.80 7.23 -4.82
C PRO A 302 8.82 7.09 -3.70
N GLY A 303 8.98 8.13 -2.91
CA GLY A 303 9.80 8.15 -1.72
C GLY A 303 9.47 7.08 -0.68
N PHE A 304 8.21 6.60 -0.61
CA PHE A 304 7.84 5.52 0.29
C PHE A 304 8.57 4.20 -0.02
N VAL A 305 8.97 4.01 -1.27
CA VAL A 305 9.78 2.85 -1.69
C VAL A 305 11.25 3.23 -1.80
N LEU A 306 11.55 4.38 -2.43
CA LEU A 306 12.93 4.82 -2.67
C LEU A 306 13.70 5.09 -1.37
N GLY A 307 13.06 5.64 -0.35
CA GLY A 307 13.70 5.93 0.94
C GLY A 307 14.24 4.66 1.62
N PRO A 308 13.39 3.66 1.89
CA PRO A 308 13.85 2.39 2.44
C PRO A 308 14.83 1.65 1.53
N LEU A 309 14.63 1.66 0.20
CA LEU A 309 15.60 1.06 -0.75
C LEU A 309 16.98 1.69 -0.65
N PHE A 310 17.05 3.02 -0.59
CA PHE A 310 18.29 3.75 -0.42
C PHE A 310 18.95 3.40 0.91
N LEU A 311 18.17 3.35 2.00
CA LEU A 311 18.69 2.92 3.29
C LEU A 311 19.27 1.50 3.24
N CYS A 312 18.54 0.54 2.65
CA CYS A 312 19.01 -0.85 2.51
C CYS A 312 20.35 -0.91 1.76
N SER A 313 20.52 -0.08 0.72
CA SER A 313 21.76 0.02 -0.04
C SER A 313 22.92 0.55 0.82
N LEU A 314 22.69 1.58 1.64
CA LEU A 314 23.71 2.12 2.55
C LEU A 314 24.12 1.10 3.62
N VAL A 315 23.14 0.40 4.21
CA VAL A 315 23.40 -0.65 5.19
C VAL A 315 24.19 -1.79 4.56
N ALA A 316 23.84 -2.22 3.34
CA ALA A 316 24.56 -3.27 2.62
C ALA A 316 26.02 -2.86 2.35
N LEU A 317 26.25 -1.63 1.88
CA LEU A 317 27.61 -1.09 1.69
C LEU A 317 28.40 -1.07 3.00
N TYR A 318 27.80 -0.60 4.09
CA TYR A 318 28.44 -0.57 5.40
C TYR A 318 28.84 -1.97 5.88
N ARG A 319 27.96 -2.98 5.71
CA ARG A 319 28.24 -4.36 6.10
C ARG A 319 29.34 -5.00 5.27
N VAL A 320 29.39 -4.73 3.96
CA VAL A 320 30.49 -5.21 3.10
C VAL A 320 31.82 -4.67 3.61
N LYS A 321 31.90 -3.36 3.88
CA LYS A 321 33.12 -2.71 4.37
C LYS A 321 33.52 -3.18 5.77
N LYS A 322 32.54 -3.40 6.66
CA LYS A 322 32.80 -3.88 8.03
C LYS A 322 33.34 -5.31 8.05
N ASN A 323 32.81 -6.20 7.21
CA ASN A 323 33.23 -7.60 7.14
C ASN A 323 34.58 -7.81 6.41
N GLU A 324 35.18 -6.75 5.88
CA GLU A 324 36.51 -6.76 5.27
C GLU A 324 37.62 -6.31 6.22
N ASN A 325 37.27 -5.70 7.36
CA ASN A 325 38.17 -5.31 8.45
C ASN A 325 38.10 -6.32 9.60
#